data_AF-A0A7J5EV96-F1
#
_entry.id   AF-A0A7J5EV96-F1
#
_cell.length_a   1.000
_cell.length_b   1.000
_cell.length_c   1.000
_cell.angle_alpha   90.00
_cell.angle_beta   90.00
_cell.angle_gamma   90.00
#
_symmetry.space_group_name_H-M   'P 1'
#
loop_
_entity.id
_entity.type
_entity.pdbx_description
1 polymer ?
#
loop_
_entity_poly.entity_id
_entity_poly.type
_entity_poly.pdbx_seq_one_letter_code
_entity_poly.pdbx_strand_id
1 'polypeptide(L)' 'MELADELVATIGELLGRGAALTEYLPVLRQFRDRGLSASAAYAALERMRVGADEPTEDRILDLLDIASGYCGPGLRVWTP' A
#
# COMPACT_ATOMS: atom_id res chain seq x y z
N MET A 1 -0.44 18.69 -2.15
CA MET A 1 0.21 17.37 -2.17
C MET A 1 -0.84 16.37 -2.60
N GLU A 2 -0.54 15.50 -3.55
CA GLU A 2 -1.52 14.50 -4.01
C GLU A 2 -1.62 13.36 -3.01
N LEU A 3 -2.82 12.78 -2.83
CA LEU A 3 -3.05 11.68 -1.88
C LEU A 3 -2.12 10.48 -2.14
N ALA A 4 -1.74 10.24 -3.39
CA ALA A 4 -0.83 9.16 -3.77
C ALA A 4 0.59 9.38 -3.23
N ASP A 5 1.08 10.63 -3.18
CA ASP A 5 2.42 10.92 -2.64
C ASP A 5 2.43 10.88 -1.11
N GLU A 6 1.35 11.32 -0.46
CA GLU A 6 1.16 11.13 0.98
C GLU A 6 1.12 9.64 1.35
N LEU A 7 0.47 8.81 0.53
CA LEU A 7 0.47 7.36 0.72
C LEU A 7 1.90 6.81 0.65
N VAL A 8 2.67 7.17 -0.38
CA VAL A 8 4.06 6.72 -0.55
C VAL A 8 4.92 7.10 0.66
N ALA A 9 4.83 8.34 1.13
CA ALA A 9 5.58 8.79 2.30
C ALA A 9 5.21 7.97 3.55
N THR A 10 3.91 7.77 3.80
CA THR A 10 3.42 7.03 4.97
C THR A 10 3.83 5.55 4.92
N ILE A 11 3.71 4.91 3.75
CA ILE A 11 4.12 3.51 3.57
C ILE A 11 5.63 3.37 3.69
N GLY A 12 6.40 4.35 3.19
CA GLY A 12 7.86 4.39 3.32
C GLY A 12 8.32 4.41 4.78
N GLU A 13 7.67 5.20 5.64
CA GLU A 13 7.94 5.22 7.08
C GLU A 13 7.63 3.86 7.74
N LEU A 14 6.53 3.21 7.35
CA LEU A 14 6.17 1.88 7.84
C LEU A 14 7.17 0.79 7.41
N LEU A 15 7.66 0.87 6.17
CA LEU A 15 8.70 -0.03 5.66
C LEU A 15 10.01 0.17 6.43
N GLY A 16 10.44 1.42 6.64
CA GLY A 16 11.69 1.74 7.33
C GLY A 16 11.76 1.26 8.78
N ARG A 17 10.61 1.03 9.43
CA ARG A 17 10.54 0.46 10.79
C ARG A 17 10.25 -1.04 10.83
N GLY A 18 10.12 -1.70 9.69
CA GLY A 18 9.80 -3.14 9.62
C GLY A 18 8.38 -3.47 10.10
N ALA A 19 7.39 -2.63 9.77
CA ALA A 19 6.02 -2.80 10.23
C ALA A 19 5.41 -4.16 9.78
N ALA A 20 4.49 -4.70 10.59
CA ALA A 20 3.71 -5.88 10.25
C ALA A 20 2.60 -5.54 9.23
N LEU A 21 2.18 -6.52 8.42
CA LEU A 21 1.17 -6.31 7.37
C LEU A 21 -0.15 -5.68 7.92
N THR A 22 -0.53 -6.04 9.14
CA THR A 22 -1.71 -5.52 9.84
C THR A 22 -1.65 -4.02 10.12
N GLU A 23 -0.46 -3.42 10.18
CA GLU A 23 -0.28 -1.99 10.43
C GLU A 23 -0.51 -1.14 9.17
N TYR A 24 -0.38 -1.73 7.98
CA TYR A 24 -0.63 -1.04 6.71
C TYR A 24 -2.14 -0.92 6.42
N LEU A 25 -2.94 -1.90 6.84
CA LEU A 25 -4.38 -1.92 6.59
C LEU A 25 -5.14 -0.66 7.07
N PRO A 26 -4.96 -0.16 8.30
CA PRO A 26 -5.65 1.07 8.72
C PRO A 26 -5.21 2.28 7.88
N VAL A 27 -3.94 2.35 7.46
CA VAL A 27 -3.44 3.41 6.58
C VAL A 27 -4.10 3.32 5.21
N LEU A 28 -4.07 2.16 4.56
CA LEU A 28 -4.69 1.97 3.24
C LEU A 28 -6.20 2.29 3.29
N ARG A 29 -6.91 1.88 4.34
CA ARG A 29 -8.33 2.21 4.56
C ARG A 29 -8.54 3.72 4.72
N GLN A 30 -7.69 4.39 5.49
CA GLN A 30 -7.74 5.84 5.64
C GLN A 30 -7.60 6.56 4.29
N PHE A 31 -6.66 6.15 3.44
CA PHE A 31 -6.48 6.75 2.11
C PHE A 31 -7.65 6.46 1.17
N ARG A 32 -8.20 5.24 1.20
CA ARG A 32 -9.46 4.92 0.50
C ARG A 32 -10.60 5.82 0.95
N ASP A 33 -10.78 6.00 2.25
CA ASP A 33 -11.87 6.81 2.82
C ASP A 33 -11.71 8.31 2.49
N ARG A 34 -10.47 8.74 2.20
CA ARG A 34 -10.15 10.07 1.65
C ARG A 34 -10.36 10.19 0.13
N GLY A 35 -10.79 9.11 -0.53
CA GLY A 35 -11.11 9.09 -1.97
C GLY A 35 -9.99 8.57 -2.88
N LEU A 36 -8.89 8.01 -2.33
CA LEU A 36 -7.86 7.38 -3.16
C LEU A 36 -8.40 6.09 -3.78
N SER A 37 -8.36 6.00 -5.12
CA SER A 37 -8.79 4.79 -5.82
C SER A 37 -7.79 3.65 -5.68
N ALA A 38 -8.27 2.42 -5.87
CA ALA A 38 -7.43 1.21 -5.93
C ALA A 38 -6.30 1.35 -6.97
N SER A 39 -6.63 1.85 -8.17
CA SER A 39 -5.68 2.06 -9.26
C SER A 39 -4.60 3.10 -8.92
N ALA A 40 -4.98 4.19 -8.25
CA ALA A 40 -4.03 5.22 -7.83
C ALA A 40 -3.11 4.70 -6.71
N ALA A 41 -3.64 3.93 -5.76
CA ALA A 41 -2.84 3.28 -4.73
C ALA A 41 -1.88 2.26 -5.33
N TYR A 42 -2.35 1.42 -6.27
CA TYR A 42 -1.53 0.45 -6.98
C TYR A 42 -0.37 1.12 -7.72
N ALA A 43 -0.65 2.14 -8.54
CA ALA A 43 0.37 2.88 -9.27
C ALA A 43 1.37 3.59 -8.33
N ALA A 44 0.93 4.04 -7.15
CA ALA A 44 1.80 4.62 -6.15
C ALA A 44 2.75 3.58 -5.53
N LEU A 45 2.23 2.41 -5.15
CA LEU A 45 3.02 1.32 -4.60
C LEU A 45 4.00 0.72 -5.63
N GLU A 46 3.60 0.62 -6.90
CA GLU A 46 4.47 0.12 -7.97
C GLU A 46 5.69 1.02 -8.20
N ARG A 47 5.53 2.35 -8.05
CA ARG A 47 6.67 3.29 -8.07
C ARG A 47 7.66 3.01 -6.94
N MET A 48 7.18 2.63 -5.76
CA MET A 48 8.06 2.32 -4.61
C MET A 48 8.86 1.04 -4.83
N ARG A 49 8.33 0.09 -5.61
CA ARG A 49 9.00 -1.18 -5.91
C ARG A 49 10.29 -0.97 -6.70
N VAL A 50 10.34 0.05 -7.56
CA VAL A 50 11.50 0.32 -8.42
C VAL A 50 12.71 0.70 -7.57
N GLY A 51 13.69 -0.20 -7.49
CA GLY A 51 14.94 0.01 -6.74
C GLY A 51 14.86 -0.35 -5.24
N ALA A 52 13.76 -0.97 -4.80
CA ALA A 52 13.67 -1.57 -3.48
C ALA A 52 14.62 -2.78 -3.36
N ASP A 53 15.12 -3.05 -2.16
CA ASP A 53 15.79 -4.31 -1.85
C ASP A 53 14.77 -5.44 -1.67
N GLU A 54 15.21 -6.70 -1.78
CA GLU A 54 14.33 -7.89 -1.80
C GLU A 54 13.32 -7.93 -0.64
N PRO A 55 13.69 -7.68 0.64
CA PRO A 55 12.71 -7.70 1.73
C PRO A 55 11.65 -6.59 1.63
N THR A 56 12.03 -5.42 1.12
CA THR A 56 11.12 -4.30 0.91
C THR A 56 10.22 -4.56 -0.29
N GLU A 57 10.77 -5.09 -1.38
CA GLU A 57 10.03 -5.48 -2.57
C GLU A 57 8.95 -6.50 -2.24
N ASP A 58 9.27 -7.56 -1.49
CA ASP A 58 8.30 -8.56 -1.03
C ASP A 58 7.14 -7.91 -0.27
N ARG A 59 7.43 -6.94 0.61
CA ARG A 59 6.39 -6.24 1.35
C ARG A 59 5.54 -5.35 0.44
N ILE A 60 6.14 -4.71 -0.56
CA ILE A 60 5.40 -3.90 -1.53
C ILE A 60 4.48 -4.79 -2.39
N LEU A 61 4.93 -5.99 -2.77
CA LEU A 61 4.10 -6.97 -3.48
C LEU A 61 2.84 -7.35 -2.69
N ASP A 62 2.97 -7.60 -1.38
CA ASP A 62 1.81 -7.86 -0.51
C ASP A 62 0.79 -6.68 -0.54
N LEU A 63 1.29 -5.44 -0.57
CA LEU A 63 0.44 -4.25 -0.62
C LEU A 63 -0.22 -4.07 -2.00
N LEU A 64 0.49 -4.43 -3.08
CA LEU A 64 -0.06 -4.45 -4.44
C LEU A 64 -1.19 -5.47 -4.58
N ASP A 65 -1.08 -6.63 -3.94
CA ASP A 65 -2.15 -7.63 -3.88
C ASP A 65 -3.39 -7.10 -3.13
N ILE A 66 -3.18 -6.29 -2.08
CA ILE A 66 -4.29 -5.61 -1.40
C ILE A 66 -4.94 -4.55 -2.29
N ALA A 67 -4.14 -3.75 -3.00
CA ALA A 67 -4.62 -2.70 -3.90
C ALA A 67 -5.35 -3.28 -5.13
N SER A 68 -4.89 -4.41 -5.67
CA SER A 68 -5.52 -5.11 -6.79
C SER A 68 -6.76 -5.94 -6.39
N GLY A 69 -6.93 -6.20 -5.09
CA GLY A 69 -7.98 -7.06 -4.56
C GLY A 69 -7.66 -8.56 -4.59
N TYR A 70 -6.46 -8.93 -5.06
CA TYR A 70 -5.91 -10.30 -5.02
C TYR A 70 -5.39 -10.67 -3.63
N CYS A 71 -6.19 -10.42 -2.60
CA CYS A 71 -5.86 -10.69 -1.20
C CYS A 71 -7.00 -11.44 -0.50
N GLY A 72 -6.68 -12.07 0.64
CA GLY A 72 -7.68 -12.72 1.48
C GLY A 72 -8.75 -11.73 1.98
N PRO A 73 -9.99 -12.20 2.26
CA PRO A 73 -11.12 -11.33 2.58
C PRO A 73 -10.88 -10.42 3.80
N GLY A 74 -10.06 -10.84 4.77
CA GLY A 74 -9.70 -10.02 5.95
C GLY A 74 -8.73 -8.86 5.66
N LEU A 75 -8.03 -8.90 4.52
CA LEU A 75 -7.05 -7.88 4.10
C LEU A 75 -7.62 -6.90 3.08
N ARG A 76 -8.81 -7.17 2.55
CA ARG A 76 -9.42 -6.36 1.49
C ARG A 76 -9.67 -4.92 1.96
N VAL A 77 -9.22 -3.96 1.16
CA VAL A 77 -9.41 -2.53 1.40
C VAL A 77 -10.38 -1.94 0.38
N TRP A 78 -10.10 -2.12 -0.90
CA TRP A 78 -10.99 -1.72 -1.97
C TRP A 78 -11.93 -2.88 -2.34
N THR A 79 -13.20 -2.57 -2.54
CA THR A 79 -14.12 -3.50 -3.19
C THR A 79 -13.78 -3.52 -4.69
N PRO A 80 -13.69 -4.71 -5.31
CA PRO A 80 -13.59 -4.81 -6.76
C PRO A 80 -14.82 -4.22 -7.46
#